data_AF-A0A0E3KWJ8-F1
#
_entry.id   AF-A0A0E3KWJ8-F1
#
_cell.length_a   1.000
_cell.length_b   1.000
_cell.length_c   1.000
_cell.angle_alpha   90.00
_cell.angle_beta   90.00
_cell.angle_gamma   90.00
#
_symmetry.space_group_name_H-M   'P 1'
#
loop_
_entity.id
_entity.type
_entity.pdbx_description
1 polymer ?
#
loop_
_entity_poly.entity_id
_entity_poly.type
_entity_poly.pdbx_seq_one_letter_code
_entity_poly.pdbx_strand_id
1 'polypeptide(L)'
;MTEEITSPAKCEACGCKLEKEDIYEENGKVLCEDCYIESHHKIQACDPWAVRSKKIFREEAGLEGTDGLTDLQKAIYEFIVSRGGAKKEEIAEKFGISSRETENQFALLRHCELVKGQKRADGVYLVPFGDK
;
A
#
# COMPACT_ATOMS: atom_id res chain seq x y z
N MET A 1 -15.49 6.06 -46.02
CA MET A 1 -14.48 6.47 -45.03
C MET A 1 -15.25 6.93 -43.81
N THR A 2 -15.58 6.01 -42.91
CA THR A 2 -16.28 6.35 -41.66
C THR A 2 -15.24 6.76 -40.65
N GLU A 3 -15.16 8.06 -40.40
CA GLU A 3 -14.39 8.64 -39.31
C GLU A 3 -15.03 8.17 -38.00
N GLU A 4 -14.47 7.11 -37.41
CA GLU A 4 -14.79 6.75 -36.03
C GLU A 4 -14.11 7.76 -35.11
N ILE A 5 -14.87 8.78 -34.70
CA ILE A 5 -14.52 9.66 -33.58
C ILE A 5 -14.54 8.80 -32.33
N THR A 6 -13.43 8.10 -32.07
CA THR A 6 -13.23 7.36 -30.84
C THR A 6 -12.71 8.34 -29.82
N SER A 7 -13.58 8.84 -28.95
CA SER A 7 -13.14 9.63 -27.80
C SER A 7 -12.21 8.76 -26.95
N PRO A 8 -11.01 9.24 -26.57
CA PRO A 8 -10.13 8.47 -25.70
C PRO A 8 -10.82 8.28 -24.35
N ALA A 9 -11.01 7.02 -23.94
CA ALA A 9 -11.47 6.72 -22.58
C ALA A 9 -10.41 7.18 -21.58
N LYS A 10 -10.79 7.48 -20.34
CA LYS A 10 -9.83 7.81 -19.27
C LYS A 10 -9.87 6.73 -18.20
N CYS A 11 -8.70 6.36 -17.69
CA CYS A 11 -8.61 5.48 -16.53
C CYS A 11 -9.25 6.16 -15.31
N GLU A 12 -10.17 5.49 -14.64
CA GLU A 12 -10.85 6.03 -13.45
C GLU A 12 -9.95 6.04 -12.20
N ALA A 13 -8.84 5.30 -12.21
CA ALA A 13 -7.89 5.26 -11.10
C ALA A 13 -6.79 6.33 -11.21
N CYS A 14 -6.15 6.49 -12.38
CA CYS A 14 -5.03 7.42 -12.56
C CYS A 14 -5.32 8.59 -13.50
N GLY A 15 -6.43 8.56 -14.24
CA GLY A 15 -6.83 9.63 -15.16
C GLY A 15 -6.06 9.67 -16.48
N CYS A 16 -5.19 8.70 -16.78
CA CYS A 16 -4.48 8.63 -18.05
C CYS A 16 -5.46 8.42 -19.22
N LYS A 17 -5.04 8.84 -20.43
CA LYS A 17 -5.80 8.58 -21.66
C LYS A 17 -5.57 7.13 -22.07
N LEU A 18 -6.65 6.43 -22.39
CA LEU A 18 -6.66 5.05 -22.85
C LEU A 18 -6.87 5.00 -24.36
N GLU A 19 -6.06 4.20 -25.04
CA GLU A 19 -6.33 3.77 -26.42
C GLU A 19 -7.22 2.51 -26.41
N LYS A 20 -7.89 2.18 -27.51
CA LYS A 20 -8.88 1.08 -27.56
C LYS A 20 -8.32 -0.27 -27.09
N GLU A 21 -7.01 -0.49 -27.23
CA GLU A 21 -6.32 -1.74 -26.89
C GLU A 21 -5.88 -1.83 -25.42
N ASP A 22 -5.95 -0.74 -24.65
CA ASP A 22 -5.48 -0.65 -23.25
C ASP A 22 -6.63 -0.45 -22.23
N ILE A 23 -7.85 -0.85 -22.57
CA ILE A 23 -9.05 -0.68 -21.73
C ILE A 23 -9.37 -2.00 -21.03
N TYR A 24 -9.30 -1.98 -19.70
CA TYR A 24 -9.70 -3.09 -18.83
C TYR A 24 -10.95 -2.71 -18.03
N GLU A 25 -12.02 -3.49 -18.19
CA GLU A 25 -13.26 -3.30 -17.44
C GLU A 25 -13.32 -4.24 -16.23
N GLU A 26 -13.37 -3.69 -15.01
CA GLU A 26 -13.50 -4.48 -13.78
C GLU A 26 -14.48 -3.82 -12.80
N ASN A 27 -15.45 -4.57 -12.28
CA ASN A 27 -16.45 -4.06 -11.33
C ASN A 27 -17.21 -2.81 -11.83
N GLY A 28 -17.41 -2.71 -13.15
CA GLY A 28 -18.04 -1.55 -13.80
C GLY A 28 -17.13 -0.33 -13.93
N LYS A 29 -15.82 -0.47 -13.66
CA LYS A 29 -14.82 0.57 -13.80
C LYS A 29 -13.92 0.36 -14.99
N VAL A 30 -13.47 1.46 -15.59
CA VAL A 30 -12.54 1.49 -16.73
C VAL A 30 -11.13 1.82 -16.23
N LEU A 31 -10.20 0.89 -16.40
CA LEU A 31 -8.82 0.99 -15.93
C LEU A 31 -7.82 0.84 -17.09
N CYS A 32 -6.65 1.46 -16.97
CA CYS A 32 -5.49 1.10 -17.79
C CYS A 32 -4.90 -0.24 -17.32
N GLU A 33 -4.08 -0.86 -18.16
CA GLU A 33 -3.34 -2.09 -17.83
C GLU A 33 -2.63 -1.99 -16.48
N ASP A 34 -1.84 -0.93 -16.27
CA ASP A 34 -1.08 -0.74 -15.02
C ASP A 34 -2.00 -0.75 -13.80
N CYS A 35 -3.07 0.04 -13.81
CA CYS A 35 -4.01 0.12 -12.69
C CYS A 35 -4.78 -1.18 -12.48
N TYR A 36 -5.08 -1.91 -13.55
CA TYR A 36 -5.72 -3.22 -13.47
C TYR A 36 -4.79 -4.24 -12.79
N ILE A 37 -3.57 -4.43 -13.32
CA ILE A 37 -2.56 -5.34 -12.75
C ILE A 37 -2.31 -4.98 -11.28
N GLU A 38 -2.13 -3.70 -11.01
CA GLU A 38 -1.83 -3.21 -9.68
C GLU A 38 -2.97 -3.43 -8.65
N SER A 39 -4.22 -3.45 -9.11
CA SER A 39 -5.37 -3.76 -8.24
C SER A 39 -5.40 -5.23 -7.80
N HIS A 40 -4.96 -6.13 -8.67
CA HIS A 40 -4.90 -7.58 -8.43
C HIS A 40 -3.61 -8.00 -7.72
N HIS A 41 -2.50 -7.32 -7.98
CA HIS A 41 -1.17 -7.65 -7.46
C HIS A 41 -0.76 -6.77 -6.26
N LYS A 42 -1.73 -6.31 -5.47
CA LYS A 42 -1.45 -5.52 -4.27
C LYS A 42 -0.78 -6.40 -3.18
N ILE A 43 0.18 -5.81 -2.47
CA ILE A 43 0.83 -6.46 -1.34
C ILE A 43 -0.20 -6.65 -0.21
N GLN A 44 -0.49 -7.89 0.16
CA GLN A 44 -1.48 -8.18 1.20
C GLN A 44 -0.84 -8.03 2.59
N ALA A 45 -1.33 -7.10 3.40
CA ALA A 45 -0.84 -6.92 4.77
C ALA A 45 -1.03 -8.16 5.65
N CYS A 46 -2.08 -8.96 5.40
CA CYS A 46 -2.40 -10.17 6.13
C CYS A 46 -1.94 -11.46 5.42
N ASP A 47 -0.79 -11.44 4.75
CA ASP A 47 -0.19 -12.62 4.12
C ASP A 47 0.72 -13.40 5.10
N PRO A 48 0.33 -14.61 5.52
CA PRO A 48 1.13 -15.41 6.45
C PRO A 48 2.49 -15.85 5.89
N TRP A 49 2.58 -16.08 4.58
CA TRP A 49 3.82 -16.49 3.92
C TRP A 49 4.79 -15.33 3.81
N ALA A 50 4.30 -14.13 3.51
CA ALA A 50 5.12 -12.93 3.49
C ALA A 50 5.69 -12.62 4.88
N VAL A 51 4.86 -12.72 5.93
CA VAL A 51 5.31 -12.56 7.34
C VAL A 51 6.37 -13.61 7.68
N ARG A 52 6.10 -14.90 7.44
CA ARG A 52 7.03 -16.00 7.74
C ARG A 52 8.37 -15.80 7.02
N SER A 53 8.32 -15.52 5.72
CA SER A 53 9.52 -15.40 4.89
C SER A 53 10.36 -14.20 5.30
N LYS A 54 9.71 -13.07 5.59
CA LYS A 54 10.41 -11.87 6.05
C LYS A 54 11.01 -12.07 7.43
N LYS A 55 10.32 -12.76 8.34
CA LYS A 55 10.84 -13.11 9.65
C LYS A 55 12.13 -13.93 9.56
N ILE A 56 12.10 -15.06 8.83
CA ILE A 56 13.27 -15.92 8.64
C ILE A 56 14.44 -15.14 8.03
N PHE A 57 14.18 -14.37 6.97
CA PHE A 57 15.22 -13.56 6.33
C PHE A 57 15.86 -12.56 7.31
N ARG A 58 15.05 -11.88 8.13
CA ARG A 58 15.54 -10.91 9.11
C ARG A 58 16.35 -11.59 10.21
N GLU A 59 15.89 -12.76 10.70
CA GLU A 59 16.61 -13.57 11.68
C GLU A 59 17.97 -14.04 11.14
N GLU A 60 18.01 -14.57 9.91
CA GLU A 60 19.24 -15.04 9.26
C GLU A 60 20.24 -13.91 8.97
N ALA A 61 19.73 -12.72 8.65
CA ALA A 61 20.54 -11.53 8.39
C ALA A 61 20.89 -10.74 9.68
N GLY A 62 20.40 -11.16 10.86
CA GLY A 62 20.62 -10.46 12.12
C GLY A 62 20.01 -9.06 12.17
N LEU A 63 18.91 -8.81 11.44
CA LEU A 63 18.25 -7.51 11.34
C LEU A 63 17.15 -7.35 12.40
N GLU A 64 17.29 -6.37 13.28
CA GLU A 64 16.32 -6.08 14.33
C GLU A 64 15.61 -4.73 14.11
N GLY A 65 14.40 -4.57 14.66
CA GLY A 65 13.65 -3.31 14.55
C GLY A 65 13.60 -2.71 13.14
N THR A 66 14.13 -1.50 12.99
CA THR A 66 14.15 -0.74 11.73
C THR A 66 15.29 -1.11 10.76
N ASP A 67 16.11 -2.10 11.09
CA ASP A 67 17.21 -2.52 10.23
C ASP A 67 16.71 -3.07 8.89
N GLY A 68 17.41 -2.72 7.82
CA GLY A 68 17.07 -3.10 6.44
C GLY A 68 15.82 -2.41 5.87
N LEU A 69 15.19 -1.48 6.61
CA LEU A 69 14.12 -0.63 6.08
C LEU A 69 14.67 0.52 5.25
N THR A 70 13.89 0.97 4.27
CA THR A 70 14.15 2.22 3.53
C THR A 70 13.92 3.44 4.42
N ASP A 71 14.44 4.61 4.02
CA ASP A 71 14.28 5.85 4.79
C ASP A 71 12.80 6.23 4.96
N LEU A 72 11.98 6.03 3.91
CA LEU A 72 10.54 6.26 3.98
C LEU A 72 9.86 5.30 4.99
N GLN A 73 10.22 4.02 4.97
CA GLN A 73 9.66 3.02 5.89
C GLN A 73 10.00 3.34 7.34
N LYS A 74 11.24 3.75 7.61
CA LYS A 74 11.68 4.20 8.94
C LYS A 74 10.91 5.42 9.39
N ALA A 75 10.79 6.44 8.54
CA ALA A 75 10.08 7.65 8.88
C ALA A 75 8.59 7.40 9.16
N ILE A 76 7.93 6.54 8.39
CA ILE A 76 6.54 6.12 8.63
C ILE A 76 6.43 5.38 9.97
N TYR A 77 7.33 4.43 10.24
CA TYR A 77 7.33 3.69 11.51
C TYR A 77 7.52 4.60 12.72
N GLU A 78 8.51 5.49 12.67
CA GLU A 78 8.78 6.48 13.72
C GLU A 78 7.59 7.42 13.94
N PHE A 79 6.94 7.87 12.86
CA PHE A 79 5.73 8.66 12.94
C PHE A 79 4.61 7.93 13.68
N ILE A 80 4.38 6.65 13.37
CA ILE A 80 3.40 5.80 14.05
C ILE A 80 3.74 5.66 15.54
N VAL A 81 4.99 5.34 15.87
CA VAL A 81 5.46 5.16 17.25
C VAL A 81 5.30 6.45 18.05
N SER A 82 5.73 7.60 17.50
CA SER A 82 5.71 8.89 18.20
C SER A 82 4.31 9.35 18.61
N ARG A 83 3.27 8.89 17.92
CA ARG A 83 1.86 9.23 18.18
C ARG A 83 1.11 8.11 18.92
N GLY A 84 1.76 6.98 19.19
CA GLY A 84 1.09 5.78 19.70
C GLY A 84 0.06 5.22 18.71
N GLY A 85 0.19 5.55 17.43
CA GLY A 85 -0.71 5.13 16.36
C GLY A 85 -1.14 6.26 15.42
N ALA A 86 -1.33 5.91 14.14
CA ALA A 86 -1.82 6.84 13.12
C ALA A 86 -2.81 6.16 12.17
N LYS A 87 -3.77 6.91 11.62
CA LYS A 87 -4.63 6.43 10.53
C LYS A 87 -3.88 6.49 9.19
N LYS A 88 -4.36 5.74 8.20
CA LYS A 88 -3.72 5.67 6.87
C LYS A 88 -3.77 7.03 6.17
N GLU A 89 -4.86 7.75 6.34
CA GLU A 89 -5.06 9.08 5.75
C GLU A 89 -4.04 10.09 6.30
N GLU A 90 -3.74 10.02 7.60
CA GLU A 90 -2.75 10.88 8.24
C GLU A 90 -1.33 10.59 7.74
N ILE A 91 -1.01 9.32 7.47
CA ILE A 91 0.28 8.91 6.91
C ILE A 91 0.39 9.38 5.46
N ALA A 92 -0.64 9.16 4.65
CA ALA A 92 -0.69 9.60 3.27
C ALA A 92 -0.46 11.12 3.16
N GLU A 93 -1.17 11.91 3.97
CA GLU A 93 -1.03 13.36 4.01
C GLU A 93 0.37 13.78 4.48
N LYS A 94 0.87 13.18 5.57
CA LYS A 94 2.17 13.56 6.17
C LYS A 94 3.35 13.33 5.23
N PHE A 95 3.33 12.24 4.47
CA PHE A 95 4.43 11.85 3.59
C PHE A 95 4.19 12.19 2.12
N GLY A 96 3.04 12.78 1.77
CA GLY A 96 2.70 13.14 0.40
C GLY A 96 2.60 11.93 -0.53
N ILE A 97 2.24 10.77 0.02
CA ILE A 97 2.13 9.52 -0.74
C ILE A 97 0.66 9.19 -0.98
N SER A 98 0.38 8.42 -2.04
CA SER A 98 -0.99 8.00 -2.32
C SER A 98 -1.53 7.06 -1.24
N SER A 99 -2.86 6.98 -1.11
CA SER A 99 -3.49 6.01 -0.20
C SER A 99 -3.05 4.58 -0.53
N ARG A 100 -2.81 4.31 -1.81
CA ARG A 100 -2.31 3.03 -2.30
C ARG A 100 -0.88 2.74 -1.84
N GLU A 101 0.00 3.72 -1.95
CA GLU A 101 1.37 3.56 -1.47
C GLU A 101 1.40 3.42 0.05
N THR A 102 0.50 4.10 0.76
CA THR A 102 0.34 3.92 2.21
C THR A 102 -0.04 2.48 2.58
N GLU A 103 -0.94 1.84 1.82
CA GLU A 103 -1.29 0.42 2.00
C GLU A 103 -0.08 -0.50 1.76
N ASN A 104 0.72 -0.24 0.73
CA ASN A 104 1.93 -1.01 0.44
C ASN A 104 2.95 -0.89 1.57
N GLN A 105 3.21 0.33 2.05
CA GLN A 105 4.12 0.57 3.16
C GLN A 105 3.64 -0.10 4.45
N PHE A 106 2.32 -0.04 4.72
CA PHE A 106 1.74 -0.77 5.84
C PHE A 106 1.96 -2.28 5.73
N ALA A 107 1.70 -2.87 4.57
CA ALA A 107 1.87 -4.32 4.36
C ALA A 107 3.33 -4.75 4.61
N LEU A 108 4.30 -3.99 4.09
CA LEU A 108 5.73 -4.27 4.28
C LEU A 108 6.15 -4.18 5.76
N LEU A 109 5.73 -3.13 6.47
CA LEU A 109 6.01 -2.97 7.90
C LEU A 109 5.31 -4.05 8.74
N ARG A 110 4.12 -4.49 8.33
CA ARG A 110 3.36 -5.56 8.97
C ARG A 110 3.99 -6.94 8.75
N HIS A 111 4.61 -7.18 7.60
CA HIS A 111 5.39 -8.40 7.32
C HIS A 111 6.66 -8.47 8.16
N CYS A 112 7.25 -7.31 8.50
CA CYS A 112 8.36 -7.22 9.44
C CYS A 112 7.93 -7.31 10.92
N GLU A 113 6.64 -7.55 11.21
CA GLU A 113 6.08 -7.55 12.56
C GLU A 113 6.33 -6.25 13.35
N LEU A 114 6.51 -5.12 12.66
CA LEU A 114 6.77 -3.82 13.31
C LEU A 114 5.49 -3.09 13.68
N VAL A 115 4.46 -3.23 12.86
CA VAL A 115 3.15 -2.57 13.04
C VAL A 115 2.00 -3.57 12.93
N LYS A 116 0.87 -3.22 13.52
CA LYS A 116 -0.40 -3.95 13.43
C LYS A 116 -1.56 -2.98 13.27
N GLY A 117 -2.68 -3.47 12.72
CA GLY A 117 -3.94 -2.75 12.76
C GLY A 117 -4.59 -2.88 14.13
N GLN A 118 -5.06 -1.77 14.69
CA GLN A 118 -5.84 -1.72 15.92
C GLN A 118 -7.13 -0.93 15.67
N LYS A 119 -8.28 -1.57 15.95
CA LYS A 119 -9.57 -0.88 15.90
C LYS A 119 -9.74 -0.03 17.16
N ARG A 120 -9.96 1.27 16.98
CA ARG A 120 -10.34 2.25 18.02
C ARG A 120 -11.77 2.72 17.77
N ALA A 121 -12.29 3.58 18.65
CA ALA A 121 -13.67 4.07 18.58
C ALA A 121 -13.98 4.80 17.26
N ASP A 122 -13.00 5.51 16.71
CA ASP A 122 -13.14 6.43 15.58
C ASP A 122 -12.43 5.93 14.29
N GLY A 123 -12.02 4.66 14.26
CA GLY A 123 -11.44 4.04 13.07
C GLY A 123 -10.37 2.99 13.35
N VAL A 124 -9.68 2.59 12.28
CA VAL A 124 -8.54 1.66 12.36
C VAL A 124 -7.25 2.46 12.35
N TYR A 125 -6.41 2.20 13.33
CA TYR A 125 -5.08 2.79 13.49
C TYR A 125 -4.01 1.76 13.15
N LEU A 126 -2.94 2.22 12.54
CA LEU A 126 -1.67 1.50 12.51
C LEU A 126 -0.95 1.81 13.81
N VAL A 127 -0.59 0.79 14.58
CA VAL A 127 0.09 0.93 15.87
C VAL A 127 1.34 0.04 15.92
N PRO A 128 2.33 0.34 16.76
CA PRO A 128 3.47 -0.55 16.96
C PRO A 128 3.03 -1.94 17.42
N PHE A 129 3.74 -2.98 16.97
CA PHE A 129 3.39 -4.36 17.32
C PHE A 129 3.58 -4.64 18.82
N GLY A 130 4.60 -4.02 19.42
CA GLY A 130 5.06 -4.21 20.80
C GLY A 130 4.30 -3.47 21.91
N ASP A 131 3.31 -2.63 21.60
CA ASP A 131 2.39 -2.08 22.62
C ASP A 131 1.50 -3.20 23.15
N LYS A 132 1.86 -3.71 24.34
CA LYS A 132 1.07 -4.55 25.24
C LYS A 132 1.12 -3.93 26.63
#